data_AF-A0A971A9D9-F1
#
_entry.id   AF-A0A971A9D9-F1
#
_cell.length_a   1.000
_cell.length_b   1.000
_cell.length_c   1.000
_cell.angle_alpha   90.00
_cell.angle_beta   90.00
_cell.angle_gamma   90.00
#
_symmetry.space_group_name_H-M   'P 1'
#
loop_
_entity.id
_entity.type
_entity.pdbx_description
1 polymer ?
#
loop_
_entity_poly.entity_id
_entity_poly.type
_entity_poly.pdbx_seq_one_letter_code
_entity_poly.pdbx_strand_id
1 'polypeptide(L)'
;NECKNAGLPEPIIEYSSGGISVTILKNQFNEKSLIEIGLSARQIKAVQYLKENQNITNKIYQKTCEVSKATAIRDLTELNILIWYGNFNALL
;
A
#
# COMPACT_ATOMS: atom_id res chain seq x y z
N ASN A 1 18.05 5.57 -15.80
CA ASN A 1 16.66 5.22 -15.41
C ASN A 1 16.67 4.45 -14.09
N GLU A 2 17.39 4.97 -13.11
CA GLU A 2 17.75 4.30 -11.86
C GLU A 2 16.54 4.20 -10.92
N CYS A 3 15.64 5.19 -10.93
CA CYS A 3 14.43 5.19 -10.09
C CYS A 3 13.51 4.02 -10.44
N LYS A 4 13.33 3.74 -11.73
CA LYS A 4 12.52 2.64 -12.24
C LYS A 4 13.12 1.28 -11.89
N ASN A 5 14.45 1.16 -11.97
CA ASN A 5 15.18 -0.06 -11.56
C ASN A 5 15.14 -0.28 -10.04
N ALA A 6 14.97 0.78 -9.26
CA ALA A 6 14.82 0.74 -7.80
C ALA A 6 13.36 0.60 -7.32
N GLY A 7 12.37 0.52 -8.23
CA GLY A 7 10.95 0.45 -7.88
C GLY A 7 10.39 1.74 -7.29
N LEU A 8 11.08 2.86 -7.48
CA LEU A 8 10.65 4.18 -7.03
C LEU A 8 9.86 4.88 -8.15
N PRO A 9 8.79 5.61 -7.81
CA PRO A 9 8.09 6.44 -8.79
C PRO A 9 9.04 7.50 -9.36
N GLU A 10 8.84 7.83 -10.63
CA GLU A 10 9.68 8.84 -11.28
C GLU A 10 9.48 10.20 -10.61
N PRO A 11 10.57 10.91 -10.25
CA PRO A 11 10.48 12.17 -9.57
C PRO A 11 9.95 13.27 -10.49
N ILE A 12 9.17 14.18 -9.93
CA ILE A 12 8.85 15.44 -10.58
C ILE A 12 10.02 16.39 -10.32
N ILE A 13 10.68 16.84 -11.39
CA ILE A 13 11.83 17.75 -11.33
C ILE A 13 11.33 19.14 -11.68
N GLU A 14 11.38 20.05 -10.72
CA GLU A 14 11.02 21.46 -10.91
C GLU A 14 12.28 22.33 -10.77
N TYR A 15 12.47 23.25 -11.71
CA TYR A 15 13.56 24.21 -11.70
C TYR A 15 13.06 25.52 -11.10
N SER A 16 13.53 25.85 -9.89
CA SER A 16 13.23 27.12 -9.22
C SER A 16 14.53 27.85 -8.85
N SER A 17 14.61 29.14 -9.22
CA SER A 17 15.65 30.14 -8.95
C SER A 17 16.99 29.66 -8.36
N GLY A 18 17.70 28.79 -9.09
CA GLY A 18 19.09 28.40 -8.78
C GLY A 18 19.30 27.04 -8.11
N GLY A 19 18.25 26.24 -7.89
CA GLY A 19 18.35 24.89 -7.33
C GLY A 19 17.48 23.87 -8.07
N ILE A 20 17.85 22.59 -7.98
CA ILE A 20 17.02 21.47 -8.43
C ILE A 20 16.20 21.00 -7.23
N SER A 21 14.86 21.07 -7.33
CA SER A 21 13.96 20.42 -6.38
C SER A 21 13.49 19.10 -6.96
N VAL A 22 13.70 17.99 -6.22
CA VAL A 22 13.30 16.64 -6.62
C VAL A 22 12.20 16.17 -5.68
N THR A 23 10.96 16.11 -6.17
CA THR A 23 9.83 15.58 -5.40
C THR A 23 9.61 14.12 -5.76
N ILE A 24 9.95 13.22 -4.84
CA ILE A 24 9.63 11.79 -4.96
C ILE A 24 8.25 11.59 -4.33
N LEU A 25 7.23 11.32 -5.14
CA LEU A 25 5.91 10.94 -4.63
C LEU A 25 6.07 9.64 -3.84
N LYS A 26 5.85 9.65 -2.52
CA LYS A 26 5.90 8.42 -1.72
C LYS A 26 4.82 7.48 -2.23
N ASN A 27 5.20 6.35 -2.84
CA ASN A 27 4.25 5.29 -3.14
C ASN A 27 3.79 4.70 -1.80
N GLN A 28 2.67 5.20 -1.28
CA GLN A 28 2.13 4.90 0.05
C GLN A 28 1.82 3.41 0.28
N PHE A 29 1.86 2.60 -0.79
CA PHE A 29 1.64 1.16 -0.75
C PHE A 29 2.91 0.35 -1.06
N ASN A 30 4.11 0.91 -0.95
CA ASN A 30 5.33 0.11 -1.01
C ASN A 30 5.41 -0.85 0.20
N GLU A 31 6.00 -2.02 0.01
CA GLU A 31 6.01 -3.09 1.04
C GLU A 31 6.60 -2.64 2.38
N LYS A 32 7.69 -1.87 2.37
CA LYS A 32 8.31 -1.34 3.60
C LYS A 32 7.35 -0.46 4.38
N SER A 33 6.67 0.47 3.70
CA SER A 33 5.68 1.34 4.33
C SER A 33 4.48 0.57 4.87
N LEU A 34 4.06 -0.52 4.21
CA LEU A 34 2.98 -1.38 4.70
C LEU A 34 3.39 -2.15 5.97
N ILE A 35 4.66 -2.55 6.08
CA ILE A 35 5.21 -3.18 7.29
C ILE A 35 5.28 -2.17 8.43
N GLU A 36 5.73 -0.94 8.16
CA GLU A 36 5.86 0.13 9.16
C GLU A 36 4.52 0.51 9.81
N ILE A 37 3.41 0.44 9.06
CA ILE A 37 2.06 0.67 9.59
C ILE A 37 1.45 -0.57 10.26
N GLY A 38 2.21 -1.67 10.37
CA GLY A 38 1.83 -2.87 11.12
C GLY A 38 1.00 -3.90 10.35
N LEU A 39 0.98 -3.89 9.02
CA LEU A 39 0.28 -4.94 8.27
C LEU A 39 1.02 -6.27 8.34
N SER A 40 0.26 -7.34 8.53
CA SER A 40 0.78 -8.70 8.44
C SER A 40 1.11 -9.09 7.00
N ALA A 41 1.96 -10.12 6.82
CA ALA A 41 2.32 -10.63 5.49
C ALA A 41 1.09 -11.00 4.62
N ARG A 42 0.02 -11.55 5.22
CA ARG A 42 -1.22 -11.86 4.48
C ARG A 42 -1.96 -10.61 4.03
N GLN A 43 -2.00 -9.59 4.88
CA GLN A 43 -2.62 -8.30 4.55
C GLN A 43 -1.82 -7.55 3.48
N ILE A 44 -0.48 -7.59 3.54
CA ILE A 44 0.40 -7.05 2.50
C ILE A 44 0.13 -7.74 1.15
N LYS A 45 0.04 -9.08 1.14
CA LYS A 45 -0.31 -9.85 -0.06
C LYS A 45 -1.66 -9.44 -0.64
N ALA A 46 -2.65 -9.15 0.20
CA ALA A 46 -3.96 -8.66 -0.24
C ALA A 46 -3.89 -7.24 -0.83
N VAL A 47 -3.09 -6.35 -0.25
CA VAL A 47 -2.85 -5.01 -0.81
C VAL A 47 -2.12 -5.11 -2.15
N GLN A 48 -1.15 -6.01 -2.30
CA GLN A 48 -0.48 -6.27 -3.57
C GLN A 48 -1.46 -6.81 -4.63
N TYR A 49 -2.33 -7.76 -4.26
CA TYR A 49 -3.41 -8.23 -5.14
C TYR A 49 -4.28 -7.06 -5.64
N LEU A 50 -4.62 -6.11 -4.76
CA LEU A 50 -5.41 -4.92 -5.10
C LEU A 50 -4.70 -3.90 -6.00
N LYS A 51 -3.38 -3.96 -6.14
CA LYS A 51 -2.68 -3.11 -7.12
C LYS A 51 -2.90 -3.59 -8.55
N GLU A 52 -3.00 -4.90 -8.72
CA GLU A 52 -3.23 -5.55 -10.01
C GLU A 52 -4.73 -5.73 -10.30
N ASN A 53 -5.56 -5.73 -9.25
CA ASN A 53 -6.99 -6.02 -9.31
C ASN A 53 -7.80 -4.93 -8.60
N GLN A 54 -8.93 -4.50 -9.15
CA GLN A 54 -9.70 -3.39 -8.56
C GLN A 54 -10.42 -3.73 -7.24
N ASN A 55 -10.64 -5.02 -6.94
CA ASN A 55 -11.34 -5.44 -5.73
C ASN A 55 -10.80 -6.76 -5.19
N ILE A 56 -11.07 -7.01 -3.91
CA ILE A 56 -10.81 -8.31 -3.27
C ILE A 56 -12.04 -8.73 -2.47
N THR A 57 -12.64 -9.86 -2.86
CA THR A 57 -13.73 -10.46 -2.09
C THR A 57 -13.16 -11.39 -1.02
N ASN A 58 -13.94 -11.70 0.02
CA ASN A 58 -13.52 -12.66 1.04
C ASN A 58 -13.16 -14.04 0.45
N LYS A 59 -13.88 -14.50 -0.59
CA LYS A 59 -13.55 -15.76 -1.29
C LYS A 59 -12.20 -15.68 -2.01
N ILE A 60 -11.89 -14.54 -2.62
CA ILE A 60 -10.59 -14.31 -3.26
C ILE A 60 -9.50 -14.28 -2.20
N TYR A 61 -9.70 -13.53 -1.11
CA TYR A 61 -8.73 -13.45 -0.01
C TYR A 61 -8.39 -14.83 0.56
N GLN A 62 -9.40 -15.68 0.82
CA GLN A 62 -9.20 -17.05 1.30
C GLN A 62 -8.30 -17.86 0.38
N LYS A 63 -8.49 -17.75 -0.94
CA LYS A 63 -7.66 -18.44 -1.95
C LYS A 63 -6.26 -17.85 -2.02
N THR A 64 -6.15 -16.52 -2.09
CA THR A 64 -4.88 -15.80 -2.20
C THR A 64 -3.99 -16.03 -0.99
N CYS A 65 -4.58 -16.10 0.21
CA CYS A 65 -3.84 -16.22 1.47
C CYS A 65 -3.91 -17.62 2.10
N GLU A 66 -4.61 -18.57 1.48
CA GLU A 66 -4.79 -19.95 1.95
C GLU A 66 -5.30 -20.04 3.39
N VAL A 67 -6.34 -19.25 3.69
CA VAL A 67 -6.92 -19.16 5.04
C VAL A 67 -8.41 -19.52 5.05
N SER A 68 -8.90 -19.87 6.23
CA SER A 68 -10.33 -20.07 6.45
C SER A 68 -11.12 -18.78 6.27
N LYS A 69 -12.42 -18.91 6.02
CA LYS A 69 -13.35 -17.77 5.97
C LYS A 69 -13.28 -16.89 7.23
N ALA A 70 -13.20 -17.49 8.41
CA ALA A 70 -13.17 -16.75 9.68
C ALA A 70 -11.90 -15.90 9.80
N THR A 71 -10.74 -16.45 9.43
CA THR A 71 -9.47 -15.70 9.39
C THR A 71 -9.52 -14.60 8.34
N ALA A 72 -10.02 -14.89 7.13
CA ALA A 72 -10.18 -13.88 6.08
C ALA A 72 -11.10 -12.72 6.50
N ILE A 73 -12.18 -13.00 7.24
CA ILE A 73 -13.06 -11.94 7.77
C ILE A 73 -12.28 -11.04 8.72
N ARG A 74 -11.58 -11.62 9.71
CA ARG A 74 -10.81 -10.86 10.70
C ARG A 74 -9.74 -9.99 10.03
N ASP A 75 -8.93 -10.58 9.16
CA ASP A 75 -7.82 -9.89 8.50
C ASP A 75 -8.33 -8.73 7.61
N LEU A 76 -9.45 -8.91 6.90
CA LEU A 76 -10.09 -7.87 6.08
C LEU A 76 -10.73 -6.76 6.92
N THR A 77 -11.34 -7.11 8.06
CA THR A 77 -11.88 -6.11 8.99
C THR A 77 -10.77 -5.24 9.58
N GLU A 78 -9.66 -5.82 9.99
CA GLU A 78 -8.48 -5.09 10.47
C GLU A 78 -7.91 -4.14 9.41
N LEU A 79 -7.81 -4.58 8.15
CA LEU A 79 -7.38 -3.73 7.03
C LEU A 79 -8.29 -2.50 6.84
N ASN A 80 -9.61 -2.70 6.88
CA ASN A 80 -10.56 -1.61 6.71
C ASN A 80 -10.45 -0.57 7.85
N ILE A 81 -10.25 -1.04 9.08
CA ILE A 81 -10.03 -0.20 10.25
C ILE A 81 -8.75 0.63 10.06
N LEU A 82 -7.62 0.01 9.69
CA LEU A 82 -6.34 0.69 9.52
C LEU A 82 -6.38 1.78 8.42
N ILE A 83 -7.04 1.51 7.29
CA ILE A 83 -7.20 2.52 6.22
C ILE A 83 -8.04 3.70 6.71
N TRP A 84 -9.11 3.44 7.46
CA TRP A 84 -9.96 4.50 8.00
C TRP A 84 -9.21 5.38 9.00
N TYR A 85 -8.48 4.77 9.94
CA TYR A 85 -7.62 5.51 10.89
C TYR A 85 -6.52 6.30 10.18
N GLY A 86 -5.88 5.74 9.15
CA GLY A 86 -4.87 6.44 8.36
C GLY A 86 -5.42 7.68 7.64
N ASN A 87 -6.59 7.55 6.99
CA ASN A 87 -7.26 8.67 6.32
C ASN A 87 -7.75 9.74 7.31
N PHE A 88 -8.25 9.34 8.48
CA PHE A 88 -8.69 10.28 9.51
C PHE A 88 -7.54 11.13 10.04
N ASN A 89 -6.37 10.53 10.32
CA ASN A 89 -5.20 11.27 10.80
C ASN A 89 -4.56 12.15 9.72
N ALA A 90 -4.72 11.83 8.43
CA ALA A 90 -4.21 12.67 7.34
C ALA A 90 -5.04 13.95 7.10
N LEU A 91 -6.22 14.07 7.72
CA LEU A 91 -7.12 15.22 7.63
C LEU A 91 -7.02 16.19 8.83
N LEU A 92 -6.19 15.87 9.84
CA LEU A 92 -5.90 16.70 11.01
C LEU A 92 -4.52 17.34 10.88
#